data_AF-A3DKI9-F1
#
_entry.id   AF-A3DKI9-F1
#
_cell.length_a   1.000
_cell.length_b   1.000
_cell.length_c   1.000
_cell.angle_alpha   90.00
_cell.angle_beta   90.00
_cell.angle_gamma   90.00
#
_symmetry.space_group_name_H-M   'P 1'
#
loop_
_entity.id
_entity.type
_entity.pdbx_description
1 polymer ?
#
loop_
_entity_poly.entity_id
_entity_poly.type
_entity_poly.pdbx_seq_one_letter_code
_entity_poly.pdbx_strand_id
1 'polypeptide(L)'
;MFLRKYSSEAKKLRIKRKELEDEYLSFYADLIINLCKLQPRKLYVVGFFEEKNNMIYDVEEGVIIEDGIPYYVNKERGIKEKLKDPEDIKLAVKMALGELLLLVDPQRVVSDVLSQLVRNDDYLRAIRL
;
A
#
# COMPACT_ATOMS: atom_id res chain seq x y z
N MET A 1 -34.91 -20.60 13.11
CA MET A 1 -35.02 -20.19 11.68
C MET A 1 -34.23 -18.91 11.39
N PHE A 2 -34.33 -17.87 12.23
CA PHE A 2 -33.58 -16.61 12.13
C PHE A 2 -32.05 -16.79 11.99
N LEU A 3 -31.40 -17.56 12.87
CA LEU A 3 -29.93 -17.75 12.84
C LEU A 3 -29.39 -18.37 11.54
N ARG A 4 -30.16 -19.21 10.85
CA ARG A 4 -29.75 -19.77 9.54
C ARG A 4 -29.71 -18.70 8.44
N LYS A 5 -30.61 -17.71 8.49
CA LYS A 5 -30.62 -16.57 7.57
C LYS A 5 -29.37 -15.71 7.76
N TYR A 6 -29.06 -15.32 9.00
CA TYR A 6 -27.86 -14.52 9.31
C TYR A 6 -26.56 -15.27 9.00
N SER A 7 -26.52 -16.59 9.19
CA SER A 7 -25.38 -17.40 8.78
C SER A 7 -25.13 -17.34 7.26
N SER A 8 -26.20 -17.42 6.46
CA SER A 8 -26.10 -17.28 5.01
C SER A 8 -25.66 -15.87 4.58
N GLU A 9 -26.21 -14.83 5.20
CA GLU A 9 -25.83 -13.44 4.94
C GLU A 9 -24.38 -13.15 5.32
N ALA A 10 -23.93 -13.63 6.49
CA ALA A 10 -22.54 -13.52 6.91
C ALA A 10 -21.57 -14.21 5.94
N LYS A 11 -21.94 -15.39 5.39
CA LYS A 11 -21.15 -16.06 4.37
C LYS A 11 -21.02 -15.24 3.09
N LYS A 12 -22.10 -14.59 2.64
CA LYS A 12 -22.07 -13.69 1.47
C LYS A 12 -21.17 -12.48 1.71
N LEU A 13 -21.30 -11.84 2.88
CA LEU A 13 -20.44 -10.71 3.25
C LEU A 13 -18.96 -11.12 3.31
N ARG A 14 -18.65 -12.31 3.84
CA ARG A 14 -17.28 -12.84 3.87
C ARG A 14 -16.69 -13.02 2.46
N ILE A 15 -17.49 -13.51 1.51
CA ILE A 15 -17.04 -13.67 0.12
C ILE A 15 -16.78 -12.30 -0.51
N LYS A 16 -17.74 -11.37 -0.41
CA LYS A 16 -17.58 -10.00 -0.92
C LYS A 16 -16.39 -9.27 -0.32
N ARG A 17 -16.18 -9.44 0.99
CA ARG A 17 -15.02 -8.87 1.69
C ARG A 17 -13.72 -9.39 1.08
N LYS A 18 -13.63 -10.70 0.82
CA LYS A 18 -12.44 -11.30 0.22
C LYS A 18 -12.19 -10.78 -1.21
N GLU A 19 -13.24 -10.71 -2.04
CA GLU A 19 -13.16 -10.15 -3.40
C GLU A 19 -12.64 -8.71 -3.36
N LEU A 20 -13.16 -7.88 -2.45
CA LEU A 20 -12.70 -6.51 -2.28
C LEU A 20 -11.27 -6.40 -1.75
N GLU A 21 -10.86 -7.29 -0.82
CA GLU A 21 -9.47 -7.38 -0.36
C GLU A 21 -8.53 -7.68 -1.53
N ASP A 22 -8.89 -8.63 -2.41
CA ASP A 22 -8.09 -9.00 -3.58
C ASP A 22 -8.00 -7.82 -4.60
N GLU A 23 -9.08 -7.06 -4.78
CA GLU A 23 -9.10 -5.83 -5.60
C GLU A 23 -8.17 -4.75 -5.02
N TYR A 24 -8.23 -4.49 -3.71
CA TYR A 24 -7.36 -3.53 -3.03
C TYR A 24 -5.89 -3.91 -3.15
N LEU A 25 -5.56 -5.18 -2.90
CA LEU A 25 -4.19 -5.68 -3.03
C LEU A 25 -3.66 -5.54 -4.45
N SER A 26 -4.49 -5.84 -5.46
CA SER A 26 -4.13 -5.67 -6.87
C SER A 26 -3.91 -4.20 -7.22
N PHE A 27 -4.77 -3.31 -6.74
CA PHE A 27 -4.59 -1.86 -6.88
C PHE A 27 -3.24 -1.39 -6.33
N TYR A 28 -2.90 -1.77 -5.09
CA TYR A 28 -1.63 -1.35 -4.48
C TYR A 28 -0.42 -1.94 -5.19
N ALA A 29 -0.50 -3.20 -5.62
CA ALA A 29 0.57 -3.84 -6.38
C ALA A 29 0.82 -3.11 -7.71
N ASP A 30 -0.24 -2.83 -8.47
CA ASP A 30 -0.14 -2.08 -9.73
C ASP A 30 0.37 -0.66 -9.51
N LEU A 31 -0.10 0.04 -8.47
CA LEU A 31 0.38 1.36 -8.10
C LEU A 31 1.90 1.34 -7.85
N ILE A 32 2.37 0.44 -6.99
CA ILE A 32 3.80 0.33 -6.62
C ILE A 32 4.65 0.00 -7.84
N ILE A 33 4.24 -0.97 -8.67
CA ILE A 33 4.96 -1.35 -9.89
C ILE A 33 5.10 -0.17 -10.85
N ASN A 34 4.04 0.61 -11.03
CA ASN A 34 4.09 1.79 -11.90
C ASN A 34 4.93 2.92 -11.31
N LEU A 35 4.88 3.15 -10.00
CA LEU A 35 5.73 4.13 -9.33
C LEU A 35 7.22 3.78 -9.44
N CYS A 36 7.59 2.50 -9.38
CA CYS A 36 8.98 2.05 -9.57
C CYS A 36 9.56 2.48 -10.92
N LYS A 37 8.73 2.59 -11.98
CA LYS A 37 9.16 3.04 -13.32
C LYS A 37 9.62 4.50 -13.34
N LEU A 38 9.17 5.32 -12.38
CA LEU A 38 9.59 6.72 -12.25
C LEU A 38 11.01 6.85 -11.67
N GLN A 39 11.55 5.75 -11.11
CA GLN A 39 12.80 5.72 -10.36
C GLN A 39 12.86 6.81 -9.28
N PRO A 40 11.85 6.91 -8.40
CA PRO A 40 11.88 7.90 -7.33
C PRO A 40 13.04 7.57 -6.40
N ARG A 41 13.71 8.62 -5.90
CA ARG A 41 14.81 8.45 -4.94
C ARG A 41 14.33 7.77 -3.66
N LYS A 42 13.21 8.25 -3.11
CA LYS A 42 12.54 7.65 -1.95
C LYS A 42 11.06 8.02 -1.95
N LEU A 43 10.19 7.04 -1.76
CA LEU A 43 8.74 7.21 -1.70
C LEU A 43 8.14 6.28 -0.64
N TYR A 44 7.28 6.82 0.21
CA TYR A 44 6.51 6.06 1.19
C TYR A 44 5.13 5.82 0.61
N VAL A 45 4.76 4.55 0.36
CA VAL A 45 3.55 4.24 -0.39
C VAL A 45 2.40 3.87 0.53
N VAL A 46 2.58 2.82 1.34
CA VAL A 46 1.51 2.33 2.22
C VAL A 46 2.09 1.71 3.48
N GLY A 47 1.52 2.01 4.64
CA GLY A 47 2.00 1.54 5.93
C GLY A 47 1.79 2.57 7.04
N PHE A 48 2.47 2.32 8.16
CA PHE A 48 2.54 3.19 9.32
C PHE A 48 3.83 4.00 9.25
N PHE A 49 3.66 5.31 9.19
CA PHE A 49 4.74 6.25 8.97
C PHE A 49 4.80 7.25 10.11
N GLU A 50 6.03 7.60 10.50
CA GLU A 50 6.25 8.70 11.42
C GLU A 50 6.19 10.02 10.61
N GLU A 51 5.22 10.88 10.92
CA GLU A 51 4.98 12.16 10.23
C GLU A 51 5.16 13.37 11.16
N LYS A 52 5.90 14.38 10.70
CA LYS A 52 6.14 15.64 11.43
C LYS A 52 6.08 16.80 10.47
N ASN A 53 5.32 17.85 10.81
CA ASN A 53 5.10 19.01 9.95
C ASN A 53 4.66 18.63 8.52
N ASN A 54 3.76 17.65 8.41
CA ASN A 54 3.30 17.06 7.14
C ASN A 54 4.39 16.42 6.28
N MET A 55 5.53 16.02 6.87
CA MET A 55 6.61 15.29 6.20
C MET A 55 6.80 13.93 6.86
N ILE A 56 6.80 12.88 6.02
CA ILE A 56 7.16 11.53 6.45
C ILE A 56 8.68 11.48 6.60
N TYR A 57 9.16 11.14 7.79
CA TYR A 57 10.59 11.04 8.07
C TYR A 57 11.04 9.60 8.31
N ASP A 58 10.14 8.72 8.76
CA ASP A 58 10.46 7.32 8.99
C ASP A 58 9.27 6.38 8.72
N VAL A 59 9.58 5.10 8.59
CA VAL A 59 8.61 4.02 8.43
C VAL A 59 8.71 3.07 9.62
N GLU A 60 7.59 2.89 10.33
CA GLU A 60 7.49 1.87 11.38
C GLU A 60 7.28 0.51 10.72
N GLU A 61 6.30 0.42 9.82
CA GLU A 61 6.03 -0.77 9.01
C GLU A 61 5.32 -0.37 7.72
N GLY A 62 5.80 -0.84 6.56
CA GLY A 62 5.16 -0.47 5.30
C GLY A 62 5.94 -0.86 4.05
N VAL A 63 5.39 -0.47 2.91
CA VAL A 63 6.05 -0.56 1.61
C VAL A 63 6.58 0.80 1.20
N ILE A 64 7.88 0.84 0.92
CA ILE A 64 8.58 2.01 0.40
C ILE A 64 9.20 1.68 -0.95
N ILE A 65 9.50 2.71 -1.74
CA ILE A 65 10.29 2.60 -2.97
C ILE A 65 11.55 3.42 -2.78
N GLU A 66 12.72 2.82 -2.98
CA GLU A 66 14.02 3.48 -2.96
C GLU A 66 14.75 3.20 -4.26
N ASP A 67 15.18 4.25 -4.96
CA ASP A 67 15.86 4.17 -6.26
C ASP A 67 15.10 3.29 -7.29
N GLY A 68 13.77 3.39 -7.30
CA GLY A 68 12.89 2.59 -8.17
C GLY A 68 12.75 1.11 -7.77
N ILE A 69 13.22 0.72 -6.59
CA ILE A 69 13.11 -0.65 -6.08
C ILE A 69 12.12 -0.66 -4.90
N PRO A 70 11.09 -1.53 -4.93
CA PRO A 70 10.15 -1.63 -3.83
C PRO A 70 10.70 -2.51 -2.70
N TYR A 71 10.47 -2.08 -1.46
CA TYR A 71 10.86 -2.78 -0.24
C TYR A 71 9.72 -2.84 0.76
N TYR A 72 9.56 -3.98 1.43
CA TYR A 72 8.85 -4.05 2.69
C TYR A 72 9.81 -3.75 3.84
N VAL A 73 9.39 -2.87 4.74
CA VAL A 73 10.15 -2.49 5.93
C VAL A 73 9.30 -2.76 7.16
N ASN A 74 9.91 -3.35 8.19
CA ASN A 74 9.35 -3.44 9.53
C ASN A 74 10.47 -3.11 10.53
N LYS A 75 10.40 -1.92 11.12
CA LYS A 75 11.44 -1.34 11.97
C LYS A 75 11.57 -2.09 13.30
N GLU A 76 10.45 -2.47 13.91
CA GLU A 76 10.44 -3.24 15.16
C GLU A 76 11.18 -4.58 15.01
N ARG A 77 11.02 -5.23 13.86
CA ARG A 77 11.66 -6.52 13.54
C ARG A 77 13.01 -6.40 12.83
N GLY A 78 13.45 -5.18 12.51
CA GLY A 78 14.68 -4.94 11.74
C GLY A 78 14.65 -5.53 10.31
N ILE A 79 13.46 -5.65 9.72
CA ILE A 79 13.26 -6.24 8.39
C ILE A 79 13.31 -5.14 7.33
N LYS A 80 14.09 -5.38 6.27
CA LYS A 80 14.01 -4.64 5.02
C LYS A 80 14.20 -5.63 3.87
N GLU A 81 13.12 -5.99 3.20
CA GLU A 81 13.12 -6.99 2.15
C GLU A 81 12.71 -6.40 0.80
N LYS A 82 13.49 -6.73 -0.23
CA LYS A 82 13.20 -6.34 -1.61
C LYS A 82 12.05 -7.16 -2.16
N LEU A 83 11.05 -6.50 -2.71
CA LEU A 83 9.89 -7.12 -3.33
C LEU A 83 10.19 -7.33 -4.82
N LYS A 84 10.06 -8.57 -5.30
CA LYS A 84 10.53 -8.93 -6.65
C LYS A 84 9.41 -9.02 -7.67
N ASP A 85 8.22 -9.38 -7.23
CA ASP A 85 7.08 -9.63 -8.10
C ASP A 85 5.77 -9.09 -7.49
N PRO A 86 4.66 -9.08 -8.25
CA PRO A 86 3.40 -8.55 -7.75
C PRO A 86 2.86 -9.29 -6.51
N GLU A 87 3.14 -10.58 -6.35
CA GLU A 87 2.64 -11.37 -5.22
C GLU A 87 3.41 -11.04 -3.94
N ASP A 88 4.72 -10.82 -4.03
CA ASP A 88 5.53 -10.26 -2.93
C ASP A 88 4.96 -8.91 -2.47
N ILE A 89 4.58 -8.04 -3.42
CA ILE A 89 4.01 -6.73 -3.09
C ILE A 89 2.66 -6.87 -2.40
N LYS A 90 1.77 -7.70 -2.92
CA LYS A 90 0.47 -7.96 -2.28
C LYS A 90 0.65 -8.50 -0.86
N LEU A 91 1.59 -9.42 -0.65
CA LEU A 91 1.89 -9.95 0.67
C LEU A 91 2.39 -8.85 1.61
N ALA A 92 3.32 -8.02 1.16
CA ALA A 92 3.85 -6.91 1.94
C ALA A 92 2.78 -5.88 2.34
N VAL A 93 1.90 -5.50 1.42
CA VAL A 93 0.76 -4.60 1.69
C VAL A 93 -0.19 -5.24 2.70
N LYS A 94 -0.46 -6.54 2.55
CA LYS A 94 -1.30 -7.29 3.49
C LYS A 94 -0.67 -7.39 4.88
N MET A 95 0.64 -7.57 4.97
CA MET A 95 1.36 -7.57 6.25
C MET A 95 1.29 -6.20 6.91
N ALA A 96 1.56 -5.13 6.15
CA ALA A 96 1.56 -3.77 6.66
C ALA A 96 0.18 -3.29 7.11
N LEU A 97 -0.89 -3.57 6.36
CA LEU A 97 -2.23 -3.05 6.69
C LEU A 97 -3.12 -4.05 7.45
N GLY A 98 -2.89 -5.36 7.28
CA GLY A 98 -3.71 -6.40 7.91
C GLY A 98 -5.20 -6.19 7.71
N GLU A 99 -5.94 -6.07 8.82
CA GLU A 99 -7.39 -5.83 8.80
C GLU A 99 -7.78 -4.40 8.41
N LEU A 100 -6.84 -3.44 8.47
CA LEU A 100 -7.07 -2.05 8.10
C LEU A 100 -7.10 -1.85 6.58
N LEU A 101 -6.74 -2.85 5.78
CA LEU A 101 -6.65 -2.75 4.32
C LEU A 101 -7.89 -2.08 3.70
N LEU A 102 -9.08 -2.52 4.10
CA LEU A 102 -10.35 -2.01 3.59
C LEU A 102 -10.82 -0.70 4.26
N LEU A 103 -10.11 -0.23 5.29
CA LEU A 103 -10.39 1.05 5.95
C LEU A 103 -9.55 2.19 5.40
N VAL A 104 -8.44 1.88 4.73
CA VAL A 104 -7.59 2.87 4.08
C VAL A 104 -8.22 3.29 2.75
N ASP A 105 -8.50 4.57 2.59
CA ASP A 105 -9.00 5.15 1.34
C ASP A 105 -7.90 5.14 0.26
N PRO A 106 -8.05 4.36 -0.83
CA PRO A 106 -7.06 4.32 -1.91
C PRO A 106 -6.83 5.69 -2.56
N GLN A 107 -7.85 6.54 -2.64
CA GLN A 107 -7.74 7.87 -3.23
C GLN A 107 -6.83 8.77 -2.39
N ARG A 108 -6.92 8.66 -1.06
CA ARG A 108 -6.01 9.37 -0.15
C ARG A 108 -4.56 8.93 -0.34
N VAL A 109 -4.31 7.62 -0.44
CA VAL A 109 -2.96 7.09 -0.68
C VAL A 109 -2.36 7.65 -1.97
N VAL A 110 -3.14 7.69 -3.05
CA VAL A 110 -2.69 8.30 -4.32
C VAL A 110 -2.36 9.78 -4.13
N SER A 111 -3.19 10.54 -3.41
CA SER A 111 -2.95 11.95 -3.16
C SER A 111 -1.67 12.19 -2.34
N ASP A 112 -1.40 11.34 -1.35
CA ASP A 112 -0.23 11.43 -0.48
C ASP A 112 1.04 11.10 -1.28
N VAL A 113 1.00 10.06 -2.11
CA VAL A 113 2.09 9.71 -3.04
C VAL A 113 2.36 10.84 -4.03
N LEU A 114 1.32 11.40 -4.66
CA LEU A 114 1.47 12.53 -5.58
C LEU A 114 2.13 13.73 -4.89
N SER A 115 1.71 14.04 -3.66
CA SER A 115 2.28 15.13 -2.88
C SER A 115 3.77 14.92 -2.59
N GLN A 116 4.19 13.69 -2.32
CA GLN A 116 5.61 13.34 -2.15
C GLN A 116 6.40 13.51 -3.47
N LEU A 117 5.86 13.06 -4.59
CA LEU A 117 6.52 13.20 -5.90
C LEU A 117 6.68 14.66 -6.32
N VAL A 118 5.71 15.53 -6.03
CA VAL A 118 5.81 16.99 -6.23
C VAL A 118 6.94 17.58 -5.41
N ARG A 119 7.08 17.18 -4.15
CA ARG A 119 8.13 17.71 -3.26
C ARG A 119 9.53 17.22 -3.65
N ASN A 120 9.63 16.05 -4.26
CA ASN A 120 10.90 15.45 -4.68
C ASN A 120 11.32 15.84 -6.11
N ASP A 121 10.61 16.77 -6.77
CA ASP A 121 10.78 17.15 -8.19
C ASP A 121 10.59 15.99 -9.21
N ASP A 122 10.16 14.81 -8.76
CA ASP A 122 9.89 13.62 -9.59
C ASP A 122 8.54 13.72 -10.33
N TYR A 123 7.73 14.73 -10.02
CA TYR A 123 6.35 14.90 -10.52
C TYR A 123 6.22 15.02 -12.04
N LEU A 124 7.16 15.69 -12.72
CA LEU A 124 7.12 15.84 -14.18
C LEU A 124 7.23 14.48 -14.91
N ARG A 125 7.80 13.47 -14.26
CA ARG A 125 7.84 12.09 -14.79
C ARG A 125 6.52 11.36 -14.54
N ALA A 126 5.87 11.63 -13.41
CA ALA A 126 4.62 10.99 -13.00
C ALA A 126 3.43 11.31 -13.92
N ILE A 127 3.35 12.53 -14.47
CA ILE A 127 2.24 12.95 -15.36
C ILE A 127 2.33 12.32 -16.77
N ARG A 128 3.47 11.74 -17.16
CA ARG A 128 3.70 11.19 -18.50
C ARG A 128 3.38 9.69 -18.64
N LEU A 129 2.96 9.04 -17.56
CA LEU A 129 2.48 7.64 -17.54
C LEU A 129 0.95 7.60 -17.59
#